data_AF-A0AA37X9V6-F1
#
_entry.id   AF-A0AA37X9V6-F1
#
_cell.length_a   1.000
_cell.length_b   1.000
_cell.length_c   1.000
_cell.angle_alpha   90.00
_cell.angle_beta   90.00
_cell.angle_gamma   90.00
#
_symmetry.space_group_name_H-M   'P 1'
#
loop_
_entity.id
_entity.type
_entity.pdbx_description
1 polymer ?
#
loop_
_entity_poly.entity_id
_entity_poly.type
_entity_poly.pdbx_seq_one_letter_code
_entity_poly.pdbx_strand_id
1 'polypeptide(L)' 'MSDERADADRPVPERSGADEGDALVSRVRLIEERPIEERAEAFAQLHDELQRELEGR' A
#
# COMPACT_ATOMS: atom_id res chain seq x y z
N MET A 1 37.30 -17.83 -11.87
CA MET A 1 36.55 -16.66 -12.35
C MET A 1 35.38 -17.16 -13.17
N SER A 2 34.24 -16.52 -13.00
CA SER A 2 33.05 -16.60 -13.87
C SER A 2 32.12 -17.79 -13.63
N ASP A 3 31.20 -17.65 -12.67
CA ASP A 3 29.80 -18.06 -12.84
C ASP A 3 28.96 -17.40 -11.72
N GLU A 4 28.71 -16.09 -11.84
CA GLU A 4 27.85 -15.35 -10.93
C GLU A 4 27.23 -14.14 -11.65
N ARG A 5 26.45 -14.39 -12.72
CA ARG A 5 25.71 -13.33 -13.44
C ARG A 5 24.26 -13.73 -13.79
N ALA A 6 23.69 -14.74 -13.14
CA ALA A 6 22.34 -15.20 -13.47
C ALA A 6 21.22 -14.57 -12.61
N ASP A 7 21.52 -13.74 -11.61
CA ASP A 7 20.50 -13.19 -10.68
C ASP A 7 20.00 -11.78 -11.06
N ALA A 8 20.35 -11.27 -12.25
CA ALA A 8 20.05 -9.89 -12.64
C ALA A 8 18.70 -9.69 -13.36
N ASP A 9 17.94 -10.77 -13.61
CA ASP A 9 16.70 -10.74 -14.41
C ASP A 9 15.49 -11.28 -13.63
N ARG A 10 15.44 -11.06 -12.31
CA ARG A 10 14.21 -11.28 -11.57
C ARG A 10 13.28 -10.10 -11.87
N PRO A 11 12.13 -10.30 -12.56
CA PRO A 11 11.20 -9.21 -12.80
C PRO A 11 10.74 -8.70 -11.45
N VAL A 12 11.09 -7.45 -11.13
CA VAL A 12 10.45 -6.71 -10.06
C VAL A 12 8.98 -6.62 -10.46
N PRO A 13 8.03 -7.11 -9.65
CA PRO A 13 6.63 -6.97 -9.99
C PRO A 13 6.35 -5.46 -10.04
N GLU A 14 6.08 -4.95 -11.24
CA GLU A 14 5.44 -3.66 -11.41
C GLU A 14 4.15 -3.76 -10.62
N ARG A 15 4.06 -3.03 -9.50
CA ARG A 15 2.85 -3.04 -8.68
C ARG A 15 1.72 -2.58 -9.59
N SER A 16 0.84 -3.51 -9.94
CA SER A 16 -0.33 -3.19 -10.74
C SER A 16 -1.26 -2.35 -9.87
N GLY A 17 -2.02 -1.43 -10.46
CA GLY A 17 -3.05 -0.67 -9.72
C GLY A 17 -4.07 -1.57 -9.01
N ALA A 18 -4.19 -2.84 -9.42
CA ALA A 18 -4.97 -3.85 -8.70
C ALA A 18 -4.34 -4.22 -7.34
N ASP A 19 -3.01 -4.36 -7.25
CA ASP A 19 -2.32 -4.70 -6.01
C ASP A 19 -2.40 -3.55 -4.98
N GLU A 20 -2.38 -2.30 -5.47
CA GLU A 20 -2.53 -1.10 -4.65
C GLU A 20 -3.96 -0.99 -4.08
N GLY A 21 -4.97 -1.31 -4.90
CA GLY A 21 -6.36 -1.40 -4.45
C GLY A 21 -6.56 -2.46 -3.36
N ASP A 22 -5.98 -3.64 -3.52
CA ASP A 22 -6.06 -4.72 -2.53
C ASP A 22 -5.34 -4.36 -1.22
N ALA A 23 -4.22 -3.64 -1.30
CA ALA A 23 -3.51 -3.11 -0.14
C ALA A 23 -4.35 -2.07 0.63
N LEU A 24 -5.04 -1.17 -0.08
CA LEU A 24 -5.94 -0.19 0.53
C LEU A 24 -7.12 -0.87 1.24
N VAL A 25 -7.77 -1.84 0.59
CA VAL A 25 -8.88 -2.61 1.18
C VAL A 25 -8.43 -3.32 2.46
N SER A 26 -7.22 -3.91 2.44
CA SER A 26 -6.65 -4.56 3.62
C SER A 26 -6.42 -3.58 4.77
N ARG A 27 -5.95 -2.37 4.47
CA ARG A 27 -5.72 -1.31 5.47
C ARG A 27 -7.04 -0.81 6.07
N VAL A 28 -8.10 -0.65 5.26
CA VAL A 28 -9.44 -0.29 5.75
C VAL A 28 -9.96 -1.34 6.73
N ARG A 29 -9.85 -2.63 6.41
CA ARG A 29 -10.30 -3.72 7.31
C ARG A 29 -9.60 -3.67 8.66
N LEU A 30 -8.30 -3.40 8.68
CA LEU A 30 -7.54 -3.28 9.92
C LEU A 30 -8.02 -2.07 10.77
N ILE A 31 -8.48 -0.99 10.14
CA ILE A 31 -9.07 0.14 10.87
C ILE A 31 -10.42 -0.27 11.47
N GLU A 32 -11.23 -1.06 10.76
CA GLU A 32 -12.53 -1.52 11.25
C GLU A 32 -12.46 -2.46 12.45
N GLU A 33 -11.32 -3.15 12.64
CA GLU A 33 -11.05 -4.01 13.80
C GLU A 33 -10.71 -3.22 15.08
N ARG A 34 -10.47 -1.90 14.98
CA ARG A 34 -10.16 -1.04 16.14
C ARG A 34 -11.42 -0.67 16.95
N PRO A 35 -11.25 -0.27 18.22
CA PRO A 35 -12.33 0.35 19.00
C PRO A 35 -12.99 1.51 18.26
N ILE A 36 -14.30 1.68 18.44
CA ILE A 36 -15.09 2.66 17.67
C ILE A 36 -14.60 4.09 17.86
N GLU A 37 -14.06 4.40 19.03
CA GLU A 37 -13.50 5.69 19.41
C GLU A 37 -12.23 6.04 18.62
N GLU A 38 -11.49 5.04 18.14
CA GLU A 38 -10.22 5.20 17.43
C GLU A 38 -10.40 5.24 15.90
N ARG A 39 -11.52 4.71 15.40
CA ARG A 39 -11.76 4.55 13.96
C ARG A 39 -11.79 5.88 13.22
N ALA A 40 -12.44 6.90 13.79
CA ALA A 40 -12.59 8.20 13.15
C ALA A 40 -11.24 8.87 12.86
N GLU A 41 -10.33 8.87 13.82
CA GLU A 41 -8.99 9.43 13.66
C GLU A 41 -8.18 8.63 12.63
N ALA A 42 -8.23 7.30 12.69
CA ALA A 42 -7.53 6.44 11.76
C ALA A 42 -8.03 6.61 10.30
N PHE A 43 -9.33 6.77 10.09
CA PHE A 43 -9.89 7.05 8.77
C PHE A 43 -9.51 8.44 8.26
N ALA A 44 -9.46 9.46 9.12
CA ALA A 44 -9.03 10.80 8.74
C ALA A 44 -7.57 10.78 8.23
N GLN A 45 -6.68 10.08 8.95
CA GLN A 45 -5.29 9.92 8.51
C GLN A 45 -5.17 9.22 7.15
N LEU A 46 -5.90 8.13 6.96
CA LEU A 46 -5.93 7.40 5.68
C LEU A 46 -6.48 8.27 4.54
N HIS A 47 -7.53 9.04 4.81
CA HIS A 47 -8.09 9.97 3.83
C HIS A 47 -7.06 11.03 3.41
N ASP A 48 -6.35 11.62 4.38
CA ASP A 48 -5.33 12.63 4.11
C ASP A 48 -4.15 12.05 3.31
N GLU A 49 -3.77 10.79 3.54
CA GLU A 49 -2.80 10.06 2.72
C GLU A 49 -3.26 9.94 1.27
N LEU A 50 -4.46 9.41 1.05
CA LEU A 50 -5.02 9.24 -0.29
C LEU A 50 -5.18 10.57 -1.03
N GLN A 51 -5.59 11.62 -0.31
CA GLN A 51 -5.71 12.95 -0.89
C GLN A 51 -4.36 13.47 -1.40
N ARG A 52 -3.26 13.28 -0.65
CA ARG A 52 -1.91 13.67 -1.09
C ARG A 52 -1.46 12.90 -2.33
N GLU A 53 -1.74 11.59 -2.36
CA GLU A 53 -1.41 10.74 -3.51
C GLU A 53 -2.16 11.19 -4.78
N LEU A 54 -3.45 11.52 -4.65
CA LEU A 54 -4.28 12.00 -5.76
C LEU A 54 -3.90 13.41 -6.25
N GLU A 55 -3.46 14.28 -5.34
CA GLU A 55 -3.01 15.64 -5.68
C GLU A 55 -1.60 15.67 -6.29
N GLY A 56 -0.89 14.53 -6.32
CA GLY A 56 0.44 14.39 -6.93
C GLY A 56 1.52 15.18 -6.19
N ARG A 57 1.42 15.29 -4.87
CA ARG A 57 2.37 16.03 -4.01
C ARG A 57 3.32 15.14 -3.24
#